data_AF-A0A7W5YFS4-F1
#
_entry.id   AF-A0A7W5YFS4-F1
#
_cell.length_a   1.000
_cell.length_b   1.000
_cell.length_c   1.000
_cell.angle_alpha   90.00
_cell.angle_beta   90.00
_cell.angle_gamma   90.00
#
_symmetry.space_group_name_H-M   'P 1'
#
loop_
_entity.id
_entity.type
_entity.pdbx_description
1 polymer ?
#
loop_
_entity_poly.entity_id
_entity_poly.type
_entity_poly.pdbx_seq_one_letter_code
_entity_poly.pdbx_strand_id
1 'polypeptide(L)'
;MPTPHNPPAAVRRALRKLGADIHDARRRRRLPMAVVAERAFTSRSTLQKIEAGDTNVSIGIYAGVLQALGLLEGLSQVADISNDSVGQSLASAQLPKHAHSKRSPGSSRDG
;
A
#
# COMPACT_ATOMS: atom_id res chain seq x y z
N MET A 1 18.54 -20.06 13.92
CA MET A 1 17.87 -20.32 12.64
C MET A 1 16.74 -19.32 12.47
N PRO A 2 16.49 -18.75 11.29
CA PRO A 2 15.30 -17.93 11.08
C PRO A 2 14.07 -18.79 11.33
N THR A 3 13.10 -18.30 12.08
CA THR A 3 11.83 -18.98 12.27
C THR A 3 11.10 -19.08 10.93
N PRO A 4 10.59 -20.25 10.54
CA PRO A 4 9.83 -20.38 9.29
C PRO A 4 8.61 -19.47 9.37
N HIS A 5 8.59 -18.44 8.52
CA HIS A 5 7.48 -17.51 8.47
C HIS A 5 6.31 -18.19 7.75
N ASN A 6 5.35 -18.68 8.52
CA ASN A 6 4.11 -19.27 8.00
C ASN A 6 2.95 -18.28 8.21
N PRO A 7 2.70 -17.38 7.24
CA PRO A 7 1.68 -16.35 7.42
C PRO A 7 0.27 -16.97 7.44
N PRO A 8 -0.68 -16.34 8.16
CA PRO A 8 -2.07 -16.79 8.21
C PRO A 8 -2.69 -16.95 6.81
N ALA A 9 -3.73 -17.78 6.71
CA ALA A 9 -4.38 -18.05 5.43
C ALA A 9 -4.91 -16.80 4.72
N ALA A 10 -5.39 -15.81 5.49
CA ALA A 10 -5.85 -14.53 4.96
C ALA A 10 -4.71 -13.75 4.26
N VAL A 11 -3.53 -13.70 4.87
CA VAL A 11 -2.34 -13.04 4.30
C VAL A 11 -1.92 -13.72 3.00
N ARG A 12 -1.86 -15.05 2.99
CA ARG A 12 -1.52 -15.81 1.76
C ARG A 12 -2.54 -15.58 0.64
N ARG A 13 -3.83 -15.48 0.96
CA ARG A 13 -4.86 -15.17 -0.04
C ARG A 13 -4.69 -13.76 -0.61
N ALA A 14 -4.42 -12.77 0.24
CA ALA A 14 -4.18 -11.40 -0.18
C ALA A 14 -2.97 -11.31 -1.12
N LEU A 15 -1.85 -11.95 -0.78
CA LEU A 15 -0.66 -11.97 -1.63
C LEU A 15 -0.84 -12.74 -2.94
N ARG A 16 -1.58 -13.85 -2.94
CA ARG A 16 -1.95 -14.54 -4.19
C ARG A 16 -2.80 -13.68 -5.10
N LYS A 17 -3.76 -12.93 -4.54
CA LYS A 17 -4.55 -11.98 -5.32
C LYS A 17 -3.65 -10.89 -5.91
N LEU A 18 -2.76 -10.29 -5.10
CA LEU A 18 -1.81 -9.30 -5.58
C LEU A 18 -0.93 -9.85 -6.70
N GLY A 19 -0.39 -11.08 -6.55
CA GLY A 19 0.41 -11.75 -7.57
C GLY A 19 -0.36 -11.97 -8.88
N ALA A 20 -1.62 -12.41 -8.79
CA ALA A 20 -2.50 -12.57 -9.95
C ALA A 20 -2.78 -11.22 -10.65
N ASP A 21 -3.04 -10.17 -9.88
CA ASP A 21 -3.27 -8.82 -10.40
C ASP A 21 -2.00 -8.28 -11.09
N ILE A 22 -0.80 -8.53 -10.55
CA ILE A 22 0.50 -8.21 -11.17
C ILE A 22 0.67 -8.97 -12.49
N HIS A 23 0.38 -10.28 -12.51
CA HIS A 23 0.46 -11.12 -13.70
C HIS A 23 -0.44 -10.58 -14.82
N ASP A 24 -1.69 -10.29 -14.48
CA ASP A 24 -2.67 -9.70 -15.39
C ASP A 24 -2.20 -8.34 -15.93
N ALA A 25 -1.70 -7.49 -15.03
CA ALA A 25 -1.24 -6.16 -15.39
C ALA A 25 0.00 -6.22 -16.31
N ARG A 26 0.88 -7.21 -16.15
CA ARG A 26 1.99 -7.48 -17.08
C ARG A 26 1.46 -7.93 -18.44
N ARG A 27 0.53 -8.89 -18.47
CA ARG A 27 -0.03 -9.44 -19.72
C ARG A 27 -0.81 -8.40 -20.52
N ARG A 28 -1.64 -7.57 -19.87
CA ARG A 28 -2.40 -6.48 -20.52
C ARG A 28 -1.48 -5.46 -21.19
N ARG A 29 -0.30 -5.23 -20.61
CA ARG A 29 0.76 -4.36 -21.17
C ARG A 29 1.64 -5.06 -22.22
N ARG A 30 1.38 -6.34 -22.52
CA ARG A 30 2.16 -7.17 -23.46
C ARG A 30 3.65 -7.22 -23.13
N LEU A 31 4.00 -7.14 -21.84
CA LEU A 31 5.39 -7.15 -21.40
C LEU A 31 5.88 -8.58 -21.16
N PRO A 32 6.98 -9.02 -21.81
CA PRO A 32 7.63 -10.28 -21.48
C PRO A 32 8.12 -10.28 -20.04
N MET A 33 8.08 -11.45 -19.41
CA MET A 33 8.54 -11.63 -18.02
C MET A 33 10.02 -11.24 -17.85
N ALA A 34 10.86 -11.51 -18.85
CA ALA A 34 12.27 -11.12 -18.84
C ALA A 34 12.45 -9.59 -18.74
N VAL A 35 11.68 -8.82 -19.50
CA VAL A 35 11.74 -7.36 -19.53
C VAL A 35 11.32 -6.75 -18.19
N VAL A 36 10.26 -7.28 -17.57
CA VAL A 36 9.81 -6.78 -16.26
C VAL A 36 10.82 -7.14 -15.17
N ALA A 37 11.35 -8.37 -15.19
CA ALA A 37 12.35 -8.80 -14.24
C ALA A 37 13.61 -7.93 -14.32
N GLU A 38 14.10 -7.63 -15.53
CA GLU A 38 15.23 -6.74 -15.76
C GLU A 38 14.97 -5.31 -15.23
N ARG A 39 13.82 -4.72 -15.57
CA ARG A 39 13.42 -3.38 -15.08
C ARG A 39 13.27 -3.31 -13.56
N ALA A 40 12.89 -4.42 -12.94
CA ALA A 40 12.75 -4.55 -11.49
C ALA A 40 14.05 -4.99 -10.80
N PHE A 41 15.18 -5.07 -11.53
CA PHE A 41 16.47 -5.54 -11.03
C PHE A 41 16.37 -6.91 -10.32
N THR A 42 15.60 -7.83 -10.89
CA THR A 42 15.37 -9.17 -10.34
C THR A 42 15.45 -10.25 -11.43
N SER A 43 15.25 -11.52 -11.05
CA SER A 43 15.28 -12.66 -11.97
C SER A 43 13.88 -13.07 -12.43
N ARG A 44 13.81 -13.79 -13.56
CA ARG A 44 12.54 -14.39 -14.04
C ARG A 44 11.92 -15.32 -13.02
N SER A 45 12.72 -16.11 -12.31
CA SER A 45 12.23 -17.03 -11.28
C SER A 45 11.64 -16.30 -10.08
N THR A 46 12.24 -15.16 -9.67
CA THR A 46 11.67 -14.32 -8.62
C THR A 46 10.37 -13.66 -9.06
N LEU A 47 10.28 -13.18 -10.30
CA LEU A 47 9.03 -12.64 -10.85
C LEU A 47 7.92 -13.71 -10.91
N GLN A 48 8.25 -14.97 -11.25
CA GLN A 48 7.28 -16.08 -11.18
C GLN A 48 6.76 -16.31 -9.75
N LYS A 49 7.64 -16.26 -8.74
CA LYS A 49 7.25 -16.39 -7.32
C LYS A 49 6.33 -15.24 -6.89
N ILE A 50 6.62 -14.01 -7.33
CA ILE A 50 5.80 -12.84 -7.08
C ILE A 50 4.40 -13.01 -7.68
N GLU A 51 4.31 -13.44 -8.94
CA GLU A 51 3.02 -13.70 -9.59
C GLU A 51 2.23 -14.83 -8.93
N ALA A 52 2.92 -15.78 -8.28
CA ALA A 52 2.32 -16.82 -7.46
C ALA A 52 1.93 -16.35 -6.03
N GLY A 53 2.29 -15.12 -5.64
CA GLY A 53 2.05 -14.58 -4.30
C GLY A 53 2.91 -15.20 -3.20
N ASP A 54 4.15 -15.58 -3.52
CA ASP A 54 5.11 -16.15 -2.55
C ASP A 54 5.44 -15.13 -1.45
N THR A 55 5.19 -15.54 -0.20
CA THR A 55 5.38 -14.70 0.98
C THR A 55 6.83 -14.56 1.41
N ASN A 56 7.73 -15.39 0.86
CA ASN A 56 9.16 -15.34 1.16
C ASN A 56 9.92 -14.32 0.32
N VAL A 57 9.27 -13.77 -0.72
CA VAL A 57 9.87 -12.69 -1.51
C VAL A 57 9.74 -11.39 -0.75
N SER A 58 10.84 -10.64 -0.63
CA SER A 58 10.85 -9.39 0.14
C SER A 58 9.94 -8.33 -0.48
N ILE A 59 9.33 -7.50 0.37
CA ILE A 59 8.43 -6.43 -0.07
C ILE A 59 9.11 -5.43 -1.01
N GLY A 60 10.42 -5.20 -0.86
CA GLY A 60 11.19 -4.35 -1.75
C GLY A 60 11.21 -4.85 -3.20
N ILE A 61 11.25 -6.18 -3.41
CA ILE A 61 11.22 -6.76 -4.76
C ILE A 61 9.79 -6.65 -5.34
N TYR A 62 8.74 -6.86 -4.54
CA TYR A 62 7.36 -6.58 -4.97
C TYR A 62 7.20 -5.12 -5.41
N ALA A 63 7.71 -4.17 -4.62
CA ALA A 63 7.69 -2.74 -4.96
C ALA A 63 8.46 -2.45 -6.26
N GLY A 64 9.63 -3.07 -6.47
CA GLY A 64 10.39 -2.95 -7.71
C GLY A 64 9.62 -3.44 -8.95
N VAL A 65 8.90 -4.56 -8.83
CA VAL A 65 8.03 -5.06 -9.91
C VAL A 65 6.85 -4.13 -10.16
N LEU A 66 6.20 -3.62 -9.10
CA LEU A 66 5.14 -2.62 -9.23
C LEU A 66 5.65 -1.35 -9.92
N GLN A 67 6.83 -0.87 -9.56
CA GLN A 67 7.49 0.27 -10.23
C GLN A 67 7.74 -0.02 -11.72
N ALA A 68 8.28 -1.19 -12.07
CA ALA A 68 8.51 -1.59 -13.46
C ALA A 68 7.22 -1.67 -14.30
N LEU A 69 6.08 -1.87 -13.64
CA LEU A 69 4.74 -1.89 -14.24
C LEU A 69 4.01 -0.54 -14.17
N GLY A 70 4.60 0.48 -13.54
CA GLY A 70 3.96 1.80 -13.34
C GLY A 70 2.81 1.78 -12.33
N LEU A 71 2.88 0.91 -11.32
CA LEU A 71 1.86 0.71 -10.28
C LEU A 71 2.38 1.03 -8.87
N LEU A 72 3.54 1.68 -8.73
CA LEU A 72 4.13 1.97 -7.41
C LEU A 72 3.23 2.87 -6.55
N GLU A 73 2.55 3.83 -7.15
CA GLU A 73 1.64 4.74 -6.42
C GLU A 73 0.49 4.00 -5.72
N GLY A 74 0.07 2.85 -6.24
CA GLY A 74 -0.92 2.04 -5.53
C GLY A 74 -0.41 1.52 -4.19
N LEU A 75 0.91 1.33 -4.05
CA LEU A 75 1.53 0.85 -2.82
C LEU A 75 1.62 1.94 -1.74
N SER A 76 1.87 3.20 -2.11
CA SER A 76 1.85 4.34 -1.17
C SER A 76 0.46 4.57 -0.58
N GLN A 77 -0.60 4.25 -1.32
CA GLN A 77 -1.99 4.48 -0.93
C GLN A 77 -2.58 3.43 0.03
N VAL A 78 -1.91 2.29 0.21
CA VAL A 78 -2.45 1.15 1.00
C VAL A 78 -2.78 1.53 2.44
N ALA A 79 -2.00 2.43 3.04
CA ALA A 79 -2.16 2.90 4.42
C ALA A 79 -2.44 4.41 4.49
N ASP A 80 -2.96 5.00 3.42
CA ASP A 80 -3.34 6.41 3.41
C ASP A 80 -4.51 6.67 4.39
N ILE A 81 -4.42 7.77 5.15
CA ILE A 81 -5.42 8.16 6.17
C ILE A 81 -6.81 8.34 5.56
N SER A 82 -6.89 8.80 4.30
CA SER A 82 -8.16 8.95 3.59
C SER A 82 -8.85 7.61 3.31
N ASN A 83 -8.10 6.52 3.30
CA ASN A 83 -8.58 5.16 3.07
C ASN A 83 -8.78 4.37 4.39
N ASP A 84 -8.29 4.89 5.53
CA ASP A 84 -8.43 4.25 6.84
C ASP A 84 -9.74 4.69 7.55
N SER A 85 -10.83 4.00 7.25
CA SER A 85 -12.14 4.25 7.87
C SER A 85 -12.13 4.06 9.39
N VAL A 86 -11.28 3.17 9.92
CA VAL A 86 -11.17 2.92 11.35
C VAL A 86 -10.47 4.10 12.01
N GLY A 87 -9.35 4.55 11.45
CA GLY A 87 -8.65 5.77 11.87
C GLY A 87 -9.56 7.00 11.85
N GLN A 88 -10.35 7.18 10.78
CA GLN A 88 -11.32 8.28 10.69
C GLN A 88 -12.40 8.22 11.78
N SER A 89 -12.88 7.02 12.10
CA SER A 89 -13.89 6.81 13.15
C SER A 89 -13.33 7.12 14.54
N LEU A 90 -12.09 6.72 14.81
CA LEU A 90 -11.38 7.01 16.05
C LEU A 90 -11.11 8.51 16.21
N ALA A 91 -10.64 9.18 15.15
CA ALA A 91 -10.43 10.63 15.14
C ALA A 91 -11.73 11.40 15.39
N SER A 92 -12.84 10.96 14.78
CA SER A 92 -14.17 11.54 14.97
C SER A 92 -14.67 11.37 16.41
N ALA A 93 -14.42 10.22 17.04
CA ALA A 93 -14.76 9.96 18.43
C ALA A 93 -13.98 10.83 19.44
N GLN A 94 -12.82 11.34 19.04
CA GLN A 94 -11.96 12.20 19.86
C GLN A 94 -12.19 13.71 19.65
N LEU A 95 -13.12 14.12 18.77
CA LEU A 95 -13.44 15.53 18.63
C LEU A 95 -14.01 16.10 19.95
N PRO A 96 -13.51 17.26 20.43
CA PRO A 96 -14.08 17.93 21.58
C PRO A 96 -15.55 18.25 21.35
N LYS A 97 -16.43 17.81 22.26
CA LYS A 97 -17.89 18.05 22.19
C LYS A 97 -18.27 19.54 22.15
N HIS A 98 -17.35 20.44 22.51
CA HIS A 98 -17.55 21.88 22.46
C HIS A 98 -16.29 22.57 21.93
N ALA A 99 -16.41 23.18 20.74
CA ALA A 99 -15.44 24.15 20.26
C ALA A 99 -15.73 25.49 20.97
N HIS A 100 -14.91 25.84 21.96
CA HIS A 100 -15.01 27.16 22.60
C HIS A 100 -14.39 28.20 21.67
N SER A 101 -15.22 28.92 20.91
CA SER A 101 -14.77 30.14 20.22
C SER A 101 -14.41 31.17 21.29
N LYS A 102 -13.12 31.41 21.51
CA LYS A 102 -12.69 32.56 22.32
C LYS A 102 -13.26 33.81 21.66
N ARG A 103 -14.23 34.42 22.34
CA ARG A 103 -14.85 35.69 21.94
C ARG A 103 -13.73 36.73 21.89
N SER A 104 -13.43 37.27 20.71
CA SER A 104 -12.50 38.38 20.57
C SER A 104 -12.93 39.51 21.50
N PRO A 105 -12.05 40.07 22.35
CA PRO A 105 -12.42 41.21 23.18
C PRO A 105 -12.74 42.37 22.26
N GLY A 106 -14.01 42.81 22.30
CA GLY A 106 -14.48 43.96 21.54
C GLY A 106 -13.64 45.18 21.87
N SER A 107 -13.24 45.89 20.82
CA SER A 107 -12.62 47.21 20.86
C SER A 107 -13.47 48.19 21.66
N SER A 108 -13.01 48.56 22.85
CA SER A 108 -13.45 49.78 23.53
C SER A 108 -12.93 50.97 22.71
N ARG A 109 -13.83 51.68 22.02
CA ARG A 109 -13.53 52.96 21.38
C ARG A 109 -13.62 54.07 22.44
N ASP A 110 -12.56 54.84 22.53
CA ASP A 110 -12.51 56.19 23.11
C ASP A 110 -13.43 57.16 22.36
N GLY A 111 -13.94 58.18 23.07
CA GLY A 111 -14.51 59.42 22.51
C GLY A 111 -15.88 59.79 23.02
#